data_AF-A0A821QCK0-F1
#
_entry.id   AF-A0A821QCK0-F1
#
_cell.length_a   1.000
_cell.length_b   1.000
_cell.length_c   1.000
_cell.angle_alpha   90.00
_cell.angle_beta   90.00
_cell.angle_gamma   90.00
#
_symmetry.space_group_name_H-M   'P 1'
#
loop_
_entity.id
_entity.type
_entity.pdbx_description
1 polymer ?
#
loop_
_entity_poly.entity_id
_entity_poly.type
_entity_poly.pdbx_seq_one_letter_code
_entity_poly.pdbx_strand_id
1 'polypeptide(L)'
;MADNKTPTTNIKGEFVRGVSSFRNWIKDDPSAEHPAEINRYHLYVALACPWAHRTLVLLKLKGLNHVISYSVVDGLLDMEKGCGWAFGEKYPDPHHPTFTHLKDVYKLSQPDYSGRVTVPVLFDLK
;
A
#
# COMPACT_ATOMS: atom_id res chain seq x y z
N MET A 1 4.56 -16.16 -13.78
CA MET A 1 5.39 -16.26 -12.56
C MET A 1 6.41 -15.15 -12.64
N ALA A 2 6.24 -14.06 -11.89
CA ALA A 2 7.19 -12.95 -11.91
C ALA A 2 8.25 -13.22 -10.83
N ASP A 3 9.46 -13.55 -11.28
CA ASP A 3 10.61 -13.79 -10.42
C ASP A 3 10.94 -12.53 -9.61
N ASN A 4 10.82 -12.61 -8.29
CA ASN A 4 11.15 -11.52 -7.36
C ASN A 4 12.68 -11.34 -7.16
N LYS A 5 13.47 -11.78 -8.15
CA LYS A 5 14.93 -11.88 -8.14
C LYS A 5 15.63 -10.95 -9.13
N THR A 6 14.92 -10.02 -9.77
CA THR A 6 15.63 -9.02 -10.60
C THR A 6 16.39 -8.07 -9.66
N PRO A 7 17.74 -8.05 -9.71
CA PRO A 7 18.50 -7.07 -8.93
C PRO A 7 17.99 -5.67 -9.27
N THR A 8 17.86 -4.84 -8.24
CA THR A 8 17.48 -3.43 -8.40
C THR A 8 18.45 -2.67 -9.29
N THR A 9 19.65 -3.21 -9.50
CA THR A 9 20.66 -2.73 -10.41
C THR A 9 20.85 -3.68 -11.58
N ASN A 10 20.88 -3.16 -12.81
CA ASN A 10 21.27 -3.95 -13.97
C ASN A 10 22.81 -4.09 -14.05
N ILE A 11 23.30 -4.85 -15.04
CA ILE A 11 24.75 -5.07 -15.25
C ILE A 11 25.55 -3.77 -15.50
N LYS A 12 24.89 -2.66 -15.84
CA LYS A 12 25.51 -1.33 -16.01
C LYS A 12 25.46 -0.49 -14.73
N GLY A 13 24.92 -1.02 -13.64
CA GLY A 13 24.73 -0.31 -12.37
C GLY A 13 23.51 0.60 -12.32
N GLU A 14 22.67 0.61 -13.35
CA GLU A 14 21.47 1.46 -13.39
C GLU A 14 20.40 0.91 -12.45
N PHE A 15 19.76 1.78 -11.67
CA PHE A 15 18.60 1.40 -10.88
C PHE A 15 17.39 1.15 -11.79
N VAL A 16 16.98 -0.12 -11.90
CA VAL A 16 15.78 -0.52 -12.64
C VAL A 16 14.61 -0.62 -11.68
N ARG A 17 13.63 0.26 -11.85
CA ARG A 17 12.42 0.27 -11.02
C ARG A 17 11.53 -0.92 -11.35
N GLY A 18 11.17 -1.69 -10.32
CA GLY A 18 10.14 -2.70 -10.42
C GLY A 18 8.79 -2.06 -10.77
N VAL A 19 8.06 -2.68 -11.68
CA VAL A 19 6.70 -2.26 -12.04
C VAL A 19 5.76 -2.73 -10.94
N SER A 20 5.11 -1.80 -10.23
CA SER A 20 4.05 -2.15 -9.27
C SER A 20 2.84 -2.80 -9.98
N SER A 21 2.15 -3.70 -9.28
CA SER A 21 1.16 -4.61 -9.87
C SER A 21 -0.25 -4.01 -9.99
N PHE A 22 -0.67 -3.18 -9.02
CA PHE A 22 -2.00 -2.58 -8.99
C PHE A 22 -1.97 -1.20 -9.64
N ARG A 23 -2.86 -0.98 -10.61
CA ARG A 23 -2.87 0.21 -11.50
C ARG A 23 -4.27 0.74 -11.78
N ASN A 24 -5.27 0.28 -11.03
CA ASN A 24 -6.65 0.74 -11.14
C ASN A 24 -6.77 2.22 -10.73
N TRP A 25 -7.89 2.83 -11.11
CA TRP A 25 -8.17 4.25 -10.88
C TRP A 25 -9.51 4.42 -10.20
N ILE A 26 -9.56 5.31 -9.21
CA ILE A 26 -10.83 5.85 -8.71
C ILE A 26 -11.34 6.86 -9.73
N LYS A 27 -12.62 6.76 -10.11
CA LYS A 27 -13.25 7.63 -11.11
C LYS A 27 -14.48 8.30 -10.54
N ASP A 28 -14.73 9.53 -10.97
CA ASP A 28 -15.96 10.27 -10.69
C ASP A 28 -17.09 9.80 -11.65
N ASP A 29 -17.42 8.52 -11.53
CA ASP A 29 -18.45 7.84 -12.29
C ASP A 29 -19.01 6.73 -11.40
N PRO A 30 -20.30 6.78 -11.00
CA PRO A 30 -20.93 5.76 -10.17
C PRO A 30 -20.92 4.35 -10.77
N SER A 31 -20.74 4.22 -12.09
CA SER A 31 -20.68 2.95 -12.79
C SER A 31 -19.26 2.40 -12.98
N ALA A 32 -18.23 3.14 -12.55
CA ALA A 32 -16.85 2.69 -12.61
C ALA A 32 -16.62 1.47 -11.70
N GLU A 33 -15.55 0.71 -11.97
CA GLU A 33 -15.07 -0.37 -11.08
C GLU A 33 -14.78 0.15 -9.67
N HIS A 34 -14.11 1.31 -9.59
CA HIS A 34 -13.81 2.03 -8.36
C HIS A 34 -14.39 3.46 -8.44
N PRO A 35 -15.67 3.67 -8.11
CA PRO A 35 -16.30 4.99 -8.09
C PRO A 35 -15.84 5.81 -6.86
N ALA A 36 -15.73 7.13 -7.02
CA ALA A 36 -15.41 8.03 -5.91
C ALA A 36 -16.54 8.03 -4.85
N GLU A 37 -16.27 7.46 -3.67
CA GLU A 37 -17.25 7.32 -2.59
C GLU A 37 -16.64 7.66 -1.22
N ILE A 38 -17.44 8.30 -0.37
CA ILE A 38 -17.08 8.65 1.00
C ILE A 38 -16.92 7.37 1.84
N ASN A 39 -15.85 7.28 2.64
CA ASN A 39 -15.58 6.19 3.57
C ASN A 39 -15.42 4.80 2.93
N ARG A 40 -15.19 4.72 1.61
CA ARG A 40 -14.93 3.47 0.89
C ARG A 40 -13.45 3.10 0.82
N TYR A 41 -12.58 4.11 0.71
CA TYR A 41 -11.16 3.89 0.46
C TYR A 41 -10.33 4.12 1.72
N HIS A 42 -9.36 3.23 1.94
CA HIS A 42 -8.41 3.28 3.04
C HIS A 42 -6.97 3.30 2.52
N LEU A 43 -6.14 4.16 3.09
CA LEU A 43 -4.75 4.32 2.67
C LEU A 43 -3.79 3.70 3.70
N TYR A 44 -2.95 2.75 3.29
CA TYR A 44 -1.83 2.27 4.11
C TYR A 44 -0.56 3.03 3.75
N VAL A 45 0.13 3.58 4.76
CA VAL A 45 1.32 4.42 4.60
C VAL A 45 2.41 4.07 5.61
N ALA A 46 3.67 4.37 5.26
CA ALA A 46 4.75 4.50 6.24
C ALA A 46 5.21 5.95 6.27
N LEU A 47 5.33 6.55 7.47
CA LEU A 47 5.76 7.95 7.62
C LEU A 47 7.20 8.17 7.14
N ALA A 48 8.04 7.12 7.16
CA ALA A 48 9.42 7.17 6.67
C ALA A 48 9.52 7.15 5.13
N CYS A 49 8.45 6.77 4.40
CA CYS A 49 8.52 6.57 2.95
C CYS A 49 8.15 7.85 2.19
N PRO A 50 9.05 8.42 1.35
CA PRO A 50 8.75 9.64 0.60
C PRO A 50 7.67 9.44 -0.47
N TRP A 51 7.46 8.22 -0.96
CA TRP A 51 6.37 7.92 -1.90
C TRP A 51 5.01 7.97 -1.20
N ALA A 52 4.91 7.40 -0.01
CA ALA A 52 3.69 7.45 0.80
C ALA A 52 3.44 8.85 1.37
N HIS A 53 4.49 9.61 1.67
CA HIS A 53 4.33 10.98 2.15
C HIS A 53 3.61 11.88 1.13
N ARG A 54 3.82 11.67 -0.18
CA ARG A 54 3.11 12.42 -1.23
C ARG A 54 1.59 12.27 -1.15
N THR A 55 1.10 11.06 -0.83
CA THR A 55 -0.34 10.83 -0.74
C THR A 55 -0.93 11.50 0.49
N LEU A 56 -0.22 11.49 1.63
CA LEU A 56 -0.63 12.21 2.84
C LEU A 56 -0.69 13.74 2.64
N VAL A 57 0.31 14.31 1.95
CA VAL A 57 0.31 15.74 1.60
C VAL A 57 -0.90 16.08 0.74
N LEU A 58 -1.19 15.27 -0.30
CA LEU A 58 -2.36 15.48 -1.16
C LEU A 58 -3.68 15.34 -0.41
N LEU A 59 -3.82 14.34 0.46
CA LEU A 59 -4.97 14.16 1.35
C LEU A 59 -5.25 15.43 2.14
N LYS A 60 -4.21 16.04 2.73
CA LYS A 60 -4.36 17.26 3.52
C LYS A 60 -4.67 18.47 2.66
N LEU A 61 -3.96 18.67 1.55
CA LEU A 61 -4.14 19.81 0.66
C LEU A 61 -5.51 19.82 -0.03
N LYS A 62 -6.07 18.64 -0.31
CA LYS A 62 -7.41 18.48 -0.90
C LYS A 62 -8.51 18.39 0.15
N GLY A 63 -8.17 18.43 1.44
CA GLY A 63 -9.14 18.31 2.53
C GLY A 63 -9.83 16.94 2.60
N LEU A 64 -9.25 15.89 2.04
CA LEU A 64 -9.86 14.55 1.93
C LEU A 64 -9.70 13.68 3.19
N ASN A 65 -9.06 14.20 4.25
CA ASN A 65 -8.79 13.49 5.49
C ASN A 65 -10.05 13.06 6.28
N HIS A 66 -11.24 13.51 5.87
CA HIS A 66 -12.52 13.13 6.47
C HIS A 66 -13.29 12.07 5.66
N VAL A 67 -12.81 11.74 4.44
CA VAL A 67 -13.47 10.77 3.54
C VAL A 67 -12.59 9.57 3.21
N ILE A 68 -11.27 9.72 3.25
CA ILE A 68 -10.29 8.64 3.08
C ILE A 68 -9.55 8.50 4.40
N SER A 69 -9.75 7.36 5.06
CA SER A 69 -9.02 7.01 6.28
C SER A 69 -7.64 6.46 5.94
N TYR A 70 -6.71 6.43 6.90
CA TYR A 70 -5.39 5.85 6.68
C TYR A 70 -4.84 5.16 7.93
N SER A 71 -3.99 4.15 7.71
CA SER A 71 -3.24 3.43 8.73
C SER A 71 -1.75 3.56 8.49
N VAL A 72 -1.00 3.65 9.58
CA VAL A 72 0.46 3.81 9.56
C VAL A 72 1.10 2.48 9.92
N VAL A 73 1.86 1.90 9.00
CA VAL A 73 2.71 0.73 9.30
C VAL A 73 3.92 1.15 10.11
N ASP A 74 4.58 0.18 10.75
CA ASP A 74 5.78 0.44 11.54
C ASP A 74 6.88 1.10 10.68
N GLY A 75 7.67 1.97 11.32
CA GLY A 75 8.79 2.68 10.70
C GLY A 75 9.97 1.75 10.41
N LEU A 76 10.07 0.63 11.11
CA LEU A 76 11.05 -0.41 10.88
C LEU A 76 10.43 -1.56 10.07
N LEU A 77 11.13 -1.99 9.03
CA LEU A 77 10.76 -3.18 8.28
C LEU A 77 11.10 -4.43 9.10
N ASP A 78 10.19 -5.41 9.15
CA ASP A 78 10.48 -6.76 9.65
C ASP A 78 11.35 -7.49 8.62
N MET A 79 12.65 -7.20 8.70
CA MET A 79 13.69 -7.79 7.88
C MET A 79 14.10 -9.18 8.40
N GLU A 80 13.95 -9.44 9.69
CA GLU A 80 14.29 -10.73 10.32
C GLU A 80 13.41 -11.86 9.79
N LYS A 81 12.09 -11.62 9.71
CA LYS A 81 11.13 -12.57 9.12
C LYS A 81 10.98 -12.41 7.61
N GLY A 82 11.67 -11.44 7.01
CA GLY A 82 11.53 -11.08 5.59
C GLY A 82 10.10 -10.68 5.19
N CYS A 83 9.31 -10.21 6.14
CA CYS A 83 7.88 -9.93 5.96
C CYS A 83 7.60 -8.48 5.57
N GLY A 84 8.59 -7.58 5.72
CA GLY A 84 8.51 -6.19 5.26
C GLY A 84 7.70 -5.30 6.19
N TRP A 85 6.76 -4.53 5.64
CA TRP A 85 5.95 -3.59 6.42
C TRP A 85 5.03 -4.31 7.40
N ALA A 86 5.24 -4.11 8.70
CA ALA A 86 4.45 -4.68 9.79
C ALA A 86 3.43 -3.67 10.33
N PHE A 87 2.33 -4.17 10.90
CA PHE A 87 1.45 -3.37 11.74
C PHE A 87 1.98 -3.43 13.18
N GLY A 88 2.20 -2.27 13.79
CA GLY A 88 2.75 -2.21 15.15
C GLY A 88 1.69 -2.60 16.18
N GLU A 89 2.11 -3.16 17.32
CA GLU A 89 1.17 -3.57 18.40
C GLU A 89 0.31 -2.41 18.91
N LYS A 90 0.89 -1.20 18.96
CA LYS A 90 0.19 0.03 19.36
C LYS A 90 -0.76 0.56 18.29
N TYR A 91 -0.51 0.21 17.02
CA TYR A 91 -1.23 0.72 15.86
C TYR A 91 -1.55 -0.45 14.90
N PRO A 92 -2.41 -1.39 15.32
CA PRO A 92 -2.83 -2.50 14.45
C PRO A 92 -3.70 -1.97 13.28
N ASP A 93 -3.89 -2.80 12.26
CA ASP A 93 -4.85 -2.51 11.18
C ASP A 93 -6.28 -2.48 11.77
N PRO A 94 -7.00 -1.35 11.69
CA PRO A 94 -8.35 -1.23 12.24
C PRO A 94 -9.40 -2.03 11.44
N HIS A 95 -9.13 -2.34 10.17
CA HIS A 95 -10.05 -3.09 9.31
C HIS A 95 -9.80 -4.59 9.36
N HIS A 96 -8.55 -4.99 9.65
CA HIS A 96 -8.16 -6.40 9.77
C HIS A 96 -7.31 -6.62 11.02
N PRO A 97 -7.90 -6.68 12.23
CA PRO A 97 -7.15 -6.74 13.49
C PRO A 97 -6.25 -7.97 13.65
N THR A 98 -6.51 -9.04 12.89
CA THR A 98 -5.70 -10.26 12.89
C THR A 98 -4.48 -10.17 11.97
N PHE A 99 -4.39 -9.14 11.13
CA PHE A 99 -3.28 -8.96 10.20
C PHE A 99 -2.07 -8.39 10.92
N THR A 100 -0.91 -8.97 10.61
CA THR A 100 0.35 -8.57 11.23
C THR A 100 1.23 -7.78 10.27
N HIS A 101 1.02 -7.95 8.96
CA HIS A 101 1.84 -7.33 7.94
C HIS A 101 1.01 -6.85 6.75
N LEU A 102 1.51 -5.82 6.06
CA LEU A 102 0.87 -5.28 4.87
C LEU A 102 0.71 -6.33 3.74
N LYS A 103 1.56 -7.35 3.72
CA LYS A 103 1.44 -8.47 2.76
C LYS A 103 0.10 -9.20 2.88
N ASP A 104 -0.51 -9.21 4.08
CA ASP A 104 -1.78 -9.87 4.33
C ASP A 104 -2.91 -9.12 3.61
N VAL A 105 -2.84 -7.79 3.57
CA VAL A 105 -3.74 -6.94 2.77
C VAL A 105 -3.60 -7.23 1.27
N TYR A 106 -2.37 -7.38 0.76
CA TYR A 106 -2.16 -7.75 -0.65
C TYR A 106 -2.80 -9.10 -1.01
N LYS A 107 -2.77 -10.06 -0.09
CA LYS A 107 -3.35 -11.39 -0.28
C LYS A 107 -4.87 -11.39 -0.31
N LEU A 108 -5.54 -10.38 0.28
CA LEU A 108 -6.98 -10.22 0.12
C LEU A 108 -7.36 -9.94 -1.34
N SER A 109 -6.60 -9.10 -2.02
CA SER A 109 -6.86 -8.78 -3.44
C SER A 109 -6.36 -9.87 -4.38
N GLN A 110 -5.23 -10.50 -4.06
CA GLN A 110 -4.66 -11.57 -4.88
C GLN A 110 -3.96 -12.61 -3.98
N PRO A 111 -4.58 -13.77 -3.69
CA PRO A 111 -4.03 -14.77 -2.76
C PRO A 111 -2.60 -15.24 -3.10
N ASP A 112 -2.31 -15.36 -4.40
CA ASP A 112 -1.01 -15.80 -4.92
C ASP A 112 -0.06 -14.63 -5.26
N TYR A 113 -0.25 -13.47 -4.62
CA TYR A 113 0.60 -12.31 -4.85
C TYR A 113 2.06 -12.59 -4.49
N SER A 114 2.95 -12.44 -5.48
CA SER A 114 4.39 -12.71 -5.37
C SER A 114 5.26 -11.47 -5.66
N GLY A 115 4.63 -10.32 -5.88
CA GLY A 115 5.32 -9.06 -6.15
C GLY A 115 5.85 -8.38 -4.88
N ARG A 116 6.35 -7.16 -5.04
CA ARG A 116 6.82 -6.35 -3.91
C ARG A 116 5.64 -5.75 -3.14
N VAL A 117 5.65 -5.95 -1.82
CA VAL A 117 4.72 -5.29 -0.89
C VAL A 117 5.28 -3.91 -0.55
N THR A 118 4.58 -2.86 -0.95
CA THR A 118 5.08 -1.48 -0.88
C THR A 118 4.04 -0.55 -0.31
N VAL A 119 4.47 0.58 0.27
CA VAL A 119 3.62 1.73 0.56
C VAL A 119 3.87 2.85 -0.48
N PRO A 120 2.86 3.68 -0.80
CA PRO A 120 1.49 3.64 -0.30
C PRO A 120 0.63 2.56 -0.96
N VAL A 121 -0.43 2.12 -0.26
CA VAL A 121 -1.50 1.27 -0.82
C VAL A 121 -2.83 1.97 -0.61
N LEU A 122 -3.57 2.24 -1.68
CA LEU A 122 -4.97 2.65 -1.59
C LEU A 122 -5.83 1.39 -1.75
N PHE A 123 -6.55 1.05 -0.69
CA PHE A 123 -7.34 -0.17 -0.57
C PHE A 123 -8.83 0.16 -0.62
N ASP A 124 -9.58 -0.64 -1.36
CA ASP A 124 -11.04 -0.58 -1.41
C ASP A 124 -11.60 -1.47 -0.28
N LEU A 125 -12.39 -0.91 0.62
CA LEU A 125 -12.96 -1.65 1.77
C LEU A 125 -14.21 -2.45 1.40
N LYS A 126 -14.73 -2.29 0.17
CA LYS A 126 -15.91 -2.99 -0.33
C LYS A 126 -15.57 -4.27 -1.08
#